data_AF-A0A7R9G6C0-F1
#
_entry.id   AF-A0A7R9G6C0-F1
#
_cell.length_a   1.000
_cell.length_b   1.000
_cell.length_c   1.000
_cell.angle_alpha   90.00
_cell.angle_beta   90.00
_cell.angle_gamma   90.00
#
_symmetry.space_group_name_H-M   'P 1'
#
loop_
_entity.id
_entity.type
_entity.pdbx_description
1 polymer ?
#
loop_
_entity_poly.entity_id
_entity_poly.type
_entity_poly.pdbx_seq_one_letter_code
_entity_poly.pdbx_strand_id
1 'polypeptide(L)'
;FQVVKLVSETFNYPRIDRQKSRVKRAITEHFPNVGRHFNRISLPPKEGSFQMFVDGFKDADYWLRRFEVEPLPAKVQRDFQLKFERLVVLDYIIRNTDRGNDNWLIKYDQPNIQSLNTANGAELEDATEWNLVQLPQIEIAAIDNGLAFPFKHPDSWRAYPYHWAWLAQAKVPFSQEIRELVLPQLSDMNFVQDLCDDLYVLFKVSSQDDLFVLFKQDKGFDRHLFEKQMSVMRGQILNLTQALKDGKSPVQLVQMPAVIVERSKGHVGTTSRFRSFSDTFTQRFQNKSPFFSWC
;
A
#
# COMPACT_ATOMS: atom_id res chain seq x y z
N PHE A 1 3.44 -6.08 0.21
CA PHE A 1 4.84 -6.45 -0.13
C PHE A 1 5.48 -7.10 1.09
N GLN A 2 6.58 -7.81 0.91
CA GLN A 2 7.39 -8.34 2.02
C GLN A 2 8.83 -7.90 1.85
N VAL A 3 9.56 -7.75 2.96
CA VAL A 3 11.00 -7.47 2.92
C VAL A 3 11.73 -8.79 2.74
N VAL A 4 12.53 -8.90 1.67
CA VAL A 4 13.26 -10.13 1.33
C VAL A 4 14.72 -9.85 1.10
N LYS A 5 15.52 -10.92 1.10
CA LYS A 5 16.94 -10.90 0.75
C LYS A 5 17.19 -11.76 -0.47
N LEU A 6 17.62 -11.14 -1.57
CA LEU A 6 17.88 -11.84 -2.82
C LEU A 6 19.32 -11.61 -3.30
N VAL A 7 19.85 -12.60 -4.00
CA VAL A 7 21.14 -12.53 -4.69
C VAL A 7 20.89 -12.79 -6.17
N SER A 8 21.32 -11.88 -7.04
CA SER A 8 21.25 -12.07 -8.50
C SER A 8 22.39 -11.34 -9.18
N GLU A 9 23.04 -11.95 -10.17
CA GLU A 9 24.12 -11.29 -10.93
C GLU A 9 23.65 -10.08 -11.72
N THR A 10 22.34 -9.98 -12.01
CA THR A 10 21.70 -8.86 -12.69
C THR A 10 21.54 -7.62 -11.80
N PHE A 11 21.61 -7.78 -10.47
CA PHE A 11 21.53 -6.63 -9.57
C PHE A 11 22.78 -5.74 -9.64
N ASN A 12 22.59 -4.45 -9.38
CA ASN A 12 23.69 -3.48 -9.40
C ASN A 12 24.60 -3.63 -8.17
N TYR A 13 25.75 -4.29 -8.29
CA TYR A 13 26.75 -4.42 -7.23
C TYR A 13 27.98 -3.54 -7.48
N PRO A 14 28.60 -2.98 -6.43
CA PRO A 14 29.91 -2.35 -6.54
C PRO A 14 30.94 -3.27 -7.19
N ARG A 15 31.87 -2.69 -7.97
CA ARG A 15 32.93 -3.45 -8.65
C ARG A 15 33.72 -4.36 -7.70
N ILE A 16 33.96 -3.88 -6.48
CA ILE A 16 34.70 -4.60 -5.44
C ILE A 16 33.97 -5.89 -5.03
N ASP A 17 32.64 -5.86 -4.86
CA ASP A 17 31.87 -7.05 -4.47
C ASP A 17 31.83 -8.09 -5.59
N ARG A 18 31.72 -7.64 -6.84
CA ARG A 18 31.83 -8.51 -8.02
C ARG A 18 33.20 -9.17 -8.12
N GLN A 19 34.28 -8.39 -7.93
CA GLN A 19 35.65 -8.91 -7.94
C GLN A 19 35.90 -9.89 -6.79
N LYS A 20 35.46 -9.56 -5.57
CA LYS A 20 35.58 -10.46 -4.41
C LYS A 20 34.88 -11.80 -4.65
N SER A 21 33.65 -11.79 -5.17
CA SER A 21 32.92 -13.03 -5.46
C SER A 21 33.63 -13.87 -6.54
N ARG A 22 34.15 -13.24 -7.60
CA ARG A 22 34.94 -13.92 -8.65
C ARG A 22 36.23 -14.54 -8.11
N VAL A 23 37.00 -13.78 -7.33
CA VAL A 23 38.26 -14.25 -6.74
C VAL A 23 38.01 -15.39 -5.77
N LYS A 24 37.01 -15.28 -4.90
CA LYS A 24 36.63 -16.37 -3.98
C LYS A 24 36.23 -17.63 -4.73
N ARG A 25 35.45 -17.50 -5.80
CA ARG A 25 35.05 -18.62 -6.66
C ARG A 25 36.27 -19.29 -7.30
N ALA A 26 37.16 -18.52 -7.90
CA ALA A 26 38.39 -19.02 -8.50
C ALA A 26 39.31 -19.72 -7.48
N ILE A 27 39.46 -19.16 -6.27
CA ILE A 27 40.24 -19.79 -5.18
C ILE A 27 39.59 -21.09 -4.73
N THR A 28 38.26 -21.15 -4.58
CA THR A 28 37.57 -22.39 -4.21
C THR A 28 37.74 -23.47 -5.28
N GLU A 29 37.74 -23.09 -6.56
CA GLU A 29 37.94 -24.02 -7.69
C GLU A 29 39.38 -24.54 -7.78
N HIS A 30 40.39 -23.69 -7.56
CA HIS A 30 41.81 -24.08 -7.68
C HIS A 30 42.43 -24.64 -6.39
N PHE A 31 41.95 -24.19 -5.22
CA PHE A 31 42.46 -24.55 -3.90
C PHE A 31 41.29 -24.92 -2.96
N PRO A 32 40.69 -26.12 -3.12
CA PRO A 32 39.48 -26.49 -2.38
C PRO A 32 39.68 -26.51 -0.86
N ASN A 33 40.89 -26.80 -0.37
CA ASN A 33 41.21 -26.77 1.06
C ASN A 33 41.15 -25.35 1.65
N VAL A 34 41.46 -24.32 0.85
CA VAL A 34 41.33 -22.90 1.23
C VAL A 34 39.88 -22.43 1.07
N GLY A 35 39.21 -22.86 0.00
CA GLY A 35 37.82 -22.50 -0.29
C GLY A 35 36.82 -22.91 0.81
N ARG A 36 37.08 -24.01 1.53
CA ARG A 36 36.26 -24.46 2.68
C ARG A 36 36.18 -23.43 3.82
N HIS A 37 37.11 -22.49 3.90
CA HIS A 37 37.14 -21.44 4.92
C HIS A 37 36.31 -20.20 4.52
N PHE A 38 35.77 -20.14 3.30
CA PHE A 38 34.91 -19.04 2.89
C PHE A 38 33.45 -19.29 3.29
N ASN A 39 32.98 -18.54 4.30
CA ASN A 39 31.57 -18.56 4.71
C ASN A 39 30.59 -18.15 3.58
N ARG A 40 31.06 -17.40 2.57
CA ARG A 40 30.25 -17.07 1.39
C ARG A 40 31.13 -16.80 0.16
N ILE A 41 30.79 -17.49 -0.92
CA ILE A 41 31.44 -17.40 -2.24
C ILE A 41 30.65 -16.49 -3.20
N SER A 42 29.32 -16.44 -3.05
CA SER A 42 28.41 -15.63 -3.86
C SER A 42 28.39 -14.14 -3.50
N LEU A 43 27.78 -13.34 -4.37
CA LEU A 43 27.48 -11.92 -4.16
C LEU A 43 26.63 -11.69 -2.88
N PRO A 44 26.70 -10.49 -2.27
CA PRO A 44 25.91 -10.19 -1.08
C PRO A 44 24.42 -10.18 -1.35
N PRO A 45 23.59 -10.75 -0.45
CA PRO A 45 22.16 -10.56 -0.55
C PRO A 45 21.85 -9.07 -0.42
N LYS A 46 20.93 -8.61 -1.26
CA LYS A 46 20.34 -7.28 -1.16
C LYS A 46 18.98 -7.39 -0.51
N GLU A 47 18.77 -6.57 0.51
CA GLU A 47 17.47 -6.33 1.10
C GLU A 47 16.64 -5.44 0.17
N GLY A 48 15.35 -5.73 0.08
CA GLY A 48 14.41 -4.92 -0.68
C GLY A 48 12.98 -5.43 -0.54
N SER A 49 12.03 -4.62 -1.03
CA SER A 49 10.63 -5.02 -1.12
C SER A 49 10.42 -6.02 -2.26
N PHE A 50 9.77 -7.14 -1.97
CA PHE A 50 9.26 -8.07 -2.97
C PHE A 50 7.75 -7.93 -3.07
N GLN A 51 7.27 -7.67 -4.28
CA GLN A 51 5.87 -7.56 -4.60
C GLN A 51 5.52 -8.65 -5.61
N MET A 52 4.43 -9.37 -5.36
CA MET A 52 3.91 -10.34 -6.32
C MET A 52 3.47 -9.62 -7.58
N PHE A 53 3.85 -10.17 -8.72
CA PHE A 53 3.40 -9.70 -10.03
C PHE A 53 1.91 -10.06 -10.23
N VAL A 54 1.16 -9.14 -10.84
CA VAL A 54 -0.26 -9.35 -11.19
C VAL A 54 -0.42 -9.31 -12.72
N ASP A 55 -1.05 -10.34 -13.27
CA ASP A 55 -1.18 -10.51 -14.72
C ASP A 55 -2.52 -9.97 -15.27
N GLY A 56 -2.51 -9.52 -16.53
CA GLY A 56 -3.70 -9.01 -17.21
C GLY A 56 -4.14 -7.59 -16.82
N PHE A 57 -3.37 -6.91 -15.96
CA PHE A 57 -3.63 -5.53 -15.56
C PHE A 57 -3.02 -4.52 -16.55
N LYS A 58 -3.65 -3.35 -16.66
CA LYS A 58 -3.15 -2.18 -17.41
C LYS A 58 -3.25 -0.92 -16.54
N ASP A 59 -2.47 0.10 -16.86
CA ASP A 59 -2.52 1.40 -16.20
C ASP A 59 -3.96 1.91 -16.10
N ALA A 60 -4.34 2.51 -14.98
CA ALA A 60 -5.70 2.98 -14.80
C ALA A 60 -6.07 4.06 -15.83
N ASP A 61 -5.13 4.94 -16.20
CA ASP A 61 -5.35 5.95 -17.24
C ASP A 61 -5.79 5.33 -18.58
N TYR A 62 -5.24 4.17 -18.95
CA TYR A 62 -5.63 3.45 -20.17
C TYR A 62 -7.12 3.06 -20.17
N TRP A 63 -7.60 2.53 -19.04
CA TRP A 63 -8.99 2.09 -18.91
C TRP A 63 -9.96 3.24 -18.67
N LEU A 64 -9.58 4.23 -17.85
CA LEU A 64 -10.42 5.40 -17.55
C LEU A 64 -10.79 6.17 -18.83
N ARG A 65 -9.83 6.41 -19.73
CA ARG A 65 -10.10 7.04 -21.03
C ARG A 65 -11.07 6.24 -21.89
N ARG A 66 -11.04 4.91 -21.82
CA ARG A 66 -11.99 4.05 -22.54
C ARG A 66 -13.37 4.12 -21.93
N PHE A 67 -13.48 4.17 -20.60
CA PHE A 67 -14.76 4.28 -19.90
C PHE A 67 -15.44 5.64 -20.11
N GLU A 68 -14.70 6.69 -20.48
CA GLU A 68 -15.28 7.97 -20.90
C GLU A 68 -15.97 7.88 -22.27
N VAL A 69 -15.44 7.06 -23.19
CA VAL A 69 -15.99 6.86 -24.53
C VAL A 69 -17.10 5.80 -24.51
N GLU A 70 -16.86 4.69 -23.83
CA GLU A 70 -17.78 3.57 -23.68
C GLU A 70 -18.00 3.28 -22.19
N PRO A 71 -19.04 3.87 -21.58
CA PRO A 71 -19.31 3.70 -20.17
C PRO A 71 -19.53 2.23 -19.77
N LEU A 72 -18.98 1.87 -18.61
CA LEU A 72 -19.17 0.55 -18.02
C LEU A 72 -20.65 0.24 -17.77
N PRO A 73 -21.10 -1.02 -17.92
CA PRO A 73 -22.41 -1.45 -17.47
C PRO A 73 -22.61 -1.16 -15.97
N ALA A 74 -23.81 -0.76 -15.55
CA ALA A 74 -24.09 -0.27 -14.19
C ALA A 74 -23.58 -1.18 -13.06
N LYS A 75 -23.69 -2.51 -13.24
CA LYS A 75 -23.17 -3.49 -12.27
C LYS A 75 -21.64 -3.39 -12.14
N VAL A 76 -20.92 -3.37 -13.25
CA VAL A 76 -19.45 -3.27 -13.28
C VAL A 76 -19.00 -1.90 -12.77
N GLN A 77 -19.74 -0.84 -13.10
CA GLN A 77 -19.47 0.50 -12.59
C GLN A 77 -19.57 0.55 -11.05
N ARG A 78 -20.56 -0.13 -10.46
CA ARG A 78 -20.64 -0.29 -9.00
C ARG A 78 -19.44 -1.07 -8.45
N ASP A 79 -19.09 -2.18 -9.08
CA ASP A 79 -17.94 -3.00 -8.65
C ASP A 79 -16.61 -2.26 -8.76
N PHE A 80 -16.49 -1.37 -9.75
CA PHE A 80 -15.36 -0.46 -9.91
C PHE A 80 -15.31 0.57 -8.78
N GLN A 81 -16.44 1.22 -8.49
CA GLN A 81 -16.55 2.20 -7.42
C GLN A 81 -16.15 1.61 -6.06
N LEU A 82 -16.62 0.40 -5.74
CA LEU A 82 -16.26 -0.27 -4.48
C LEU A 82 -14.76 -0.56 -4.35
N LYS A 83 -14.08 -0.90 -5.47
CA LYS A 83 -12.62 -1.10 -5.47
C LYS A 83 -11.86 0.22 -5.43
N PHE A 84 -12.39 1.24 -6.10
CA PHE A 84 -11.84 2.59 -6.08
C PHE A 84 -11.86 3.17 -4.65
N GLU A 85 -12.93 2.97 -3.90
CA GLU A 85 -13.02 3.40 -2.51
C GLU A 85 -11.95 2.73 -1.62
N ARG A 86 -11.63 1.46 -1.87
CA ARG A 86 -10.53 0.77 -1.15
C ARG A 86 -9.16 1.38 -1.46
N LEU A 87 -8.91 1.75 -2.72
CA LEU A 87 -7.70 2.48 -3.10
C LEU A 87 -7.62 3.84 -2.38
N VAL A 88 -8.73 4.59 -2.35
CA VAL A 88 -8.82 5.88 -1.65
C VAL A 88 -8.50 5.72 -0.16
N VAL A 89 -9.11 4.74 0.51
CA VAL A 89 -8.86 4.46 1.93
C VAL A 89 -7.39 4.15 2.18
N LEU A 90 -6.79 3.27 1.37
CA LEU A 90 -5.37 2.92 1.47
C LEU A 90 -4.47 4.14 1.32
N ASP A 91 -4.59 4.87 0.20
CA ASP A 91 -3.75 6.02 -0.12
C ASP A 91 -3.91 7.17 0.88
N TYR A 92 -5.12 7.33 1.43
CA TYR A 92 -5.38 8.35 2.43
C TYR A 92 -4.70 8.01 3.75
N ILE A 93 -4.88 6.80 4.28
CA ILE A 93 -4.28 6.36 5.55
C ILE A 93 -2.76 6.48 5.51
N ILE A 94 -2.13 5.94 4.46
CA ILE A 94 -0.66 5.95 4.35
C ILE A 94 -0.10 7.31 3.89
N ARG A 95 -0.97 8.27 3.58
CA ARG A 95 -0.66 9.54 2.91
C ARG A 95 0.33 9.34 1.76
N ASN A 96 -0.10 8.58 0.73
CA ASN A 96 0.70 8.39 -0.47
C ASN A 96 0.96 9.75 -1.14
N THR A 97 2.23 10.01 -1.47
CA THR A 97 2.67 11.26 -2.08
C THR A 97 2.85 11.16 -3.60
N ASP A 98 2.74 9.96 -4.17
CA ASP A 98 3.04 9.70 -5.58
C ASP A 98 2.00 8.81 -6.26
N ARG A 99 0.72 8.99 -5.93
CA ARG A 99 -0.36 8.29 -6.63
C ARG A 99 -0.80 9.05 -7.88
N GLY A 100 -0.14 8.78 -9.01
CA GLY A 100 -0.63 9.08 -10.37
C GLY A 100 -1.64 8.04 -10.87
N ASN A 101 -2.30 8.29 -12.02
CA ASN A 101 -3.22 7.33 -12.66
C ASN A 101 -2.52 6.21 -13.45
N ASP A 102 -1.21 6.30 -13.56
CA ASP A 102 -0.26 5.28 -14.01
C ASP A 102 0.17 4.34 -12.87
N ASN A 103 0.16 4.83 -11.62
CA ASN A 103 0.62 4.07 -10.45
C ASN A 103 -0.44 3.18 -9.79
N TRP A 104 -1.59 2.98 -10.41
CA TRP A 104 -2.54 1.93 -10.04
C TRP A 104 -3.10 1.32 -11.31
N LEU A 105 -3.39 0.03 -11.25
CA LEU A 105 -3.74 -0.74 -12.42
C LEU A 105 -5.20 -1.18 -12.35
N ILE A 106 -5.82 -1.31 -13.51
CA ILE A 106 -7.16 -1.88 -13.69
C ILE A 106 -7.03 -3.12 -14.57
N LYS A 107 -7.70 -4.20 -14.15
CA LYS A 107 -8.00 -5.36 -15.01
C LYS A 107 -9.50 -5.35 -15.27
N TYR A 108 -9.90 -5.43 -16.53
CA TYR A 108 -11.31 -5.49 -16.90
C TYR A 108 -11.50 -6.58 -17.97
N ASP A 109 -12.24 -7.62 -17.58
CA ASP A 109 -12.59 -8.74 -18.46
C ASP A 109 -13.97 -8.44 -19.07
N GLN A 110 -13.98 -8.12 -20.36
CA GLN A 110 -15.22 -7.88 -21.11
C GLN A 110 -16.05 -9.17 -21.19
N PRO A 111 -17.38 -9.08 -21.17
CA PRO A 111 -18.24 -10.25 -21.29
C PRO A 111 -18.04 -10.85 -22.69
N ASN A 112 -17.54 -12.08 -22.76
CA ASN A 112 -17.41 -12.82 -24.02
C ASN A 112 -18.31 -14.05 -23.98
N ILE A 113 -19.07 -14.26 -25.05
CA ILE A 113 -19.84 -15.49 -25.23
C ILE A 113 -18.86 -16.53 -25.78
N GLN A 114 -18.37 -17.40 -24.90
CA GLN A 114 -17.64 -18.58 -25.36
C GLN A 114 -18.66 -19.56 -25.97
N SER A 115 -18.86 -19.50 -27.28
CA SER A 115 -19.49 -20.62 -27.99
C SER A 115 -18.52 -21.80 -27.90
N LEU A 116 -18.90 -22.86 -27.18
CA LEU A 116 -18.18 -24.12 -27.20
C LEU A 116 -18.09 -24.59 -28.65
N ASN A 117 -16.91 -24.48 -29.26
CA ASN A 117 -16.65 -25.14 -30.54
C ASN A 117 -16.61 -26.64 -30.27
N THR A 118 -17.74 -27.32 -30.47
CA THR A 118 -17.87 -28.78 -30.51
C THR A 118 -17.13 -29.32 -31.73
N ALA A 119 -15.81 -29.41 -31.64
CA ALA A 119 -15.02 -30.30 -32.47
C ALA A 119 -14.98 -31.67 -31.78
N ASN A 120 -15.98 -32.50 -32.08
CA ASN A 120 -15.94 -33.96 -32.23
C ASN A 120 -17.35 -34.52 -31.97
N GLY A 121 -17.98 -34.99 -33.04
CA GLY A 121 -19.36 -35.45 -33.02
C GLY A 121 -19.58 -36.68 -32.15
N ALA A 122 -20.67 -36.64 -31.39
CA ALA A 122 -21.52 -37.77 -31.05
C ALA A 122 -22.87 -37.23 -30.54
N GLU A 123 -23.91 -37.57 -31.31
CA GLU A 123 -25.34 -37.79 -31.01
C GLU A 123 -26.05 -37.07 -29.85
N LEU A 124 -27.28 -36.62 -30.17
CA LEU A 124 -28.24 -35.93 -29.31
C LEU A 124 -28.45 -36.60 -27.95
N GLU A 125 -28.45 -35.82 -26.87
CA GLU A 125 -29.52 -35.81 -25.86
C GLU A 125 -29.35 -34.63 -24.88
N ASP A 126 -30.48 -33.99 -24.60
CA ASP A 126 -30.79 -33.05 -23.52
C ASP A 126 -30.45 -31.54 -23.66
N ALA A 127 -31.54 -30.77 -23.71
CA ALA A 127 -31.55 -29.33 -23.81
C ALA A 127 -31.25 -28.68 -22.45
N THR A 128 -29.97 -28.52 -22.12
CA THR A 128 -29.49 -27.51 -21.14
C THR A 128 -28.01 -27.20 -21.36
N GLU A 129 -27.62 -26.85 -22.59
CA GLU A 129 -26.33 -26.16 -22.82
C GLU A 129 -26.44 -24.73 -22.28
N TRP A 130 -26.21 -24.59 -20.97
CA TRP A 130 -25.98 -23.30 -20.36
C TRP A 130 -24.73 -22.68 -20.99
N ASN A 131 -24.92 -21.78 -21.96
CA ASN A 131 -23.87 -20.87 -22.42
C ASN A 131 -23.24 -20.25 -21.16
N LEU A 132 -22.00 -20.61 -20.84
CA LEU A 132 -21.26 -20.05 -19.72
C LEU A 132 -20.91 -18.59 -20.08
N VAL A 133 -21.85 -17.68 -19.84
CA VAL A 133 -21.59 -16.25 -19.95
C VAL A 133 -20.62 -15.89 -18.83
N GLN A 134 -19.36 -15.65 -19.19
CA GLN A 134 -18.40 -15.12 -18.23
C GLN A 134 -18.86 -13.73 -17.82
N LEU A 135 -19.28 -13.60 -16.56
CA LEU A 135 -19.73 -12.32 -16.01
C LEU A 135 -18.57 -11.33 -16.07
N PRO A 136 -18.81 -10.08 -16.51
CA PRO A 136 -17.75 -9.08 -16.60
C PRO A 136 -17.19 -8.80 -15.20
N GLN A 137 -15.87 -8.88 -15.06
CA GLN A 137 -15.16 -8.65 -13.82
C GLN A 137 -14.20 -7.48 -13.98
N ILE A 138 -14.15 -6.61 -12.98
CA ILE A 138 -13.21 -5.49 -12.92
C ILE A 138 -12.44 -5.55 -11.61
N GLU A 139 -11.13 -5.34 -11.65
CA GLU A 139 -10.25 -5.35 -10.47
C GLU A 139 -9.30 -4.15 -10.48
N ILE A 140 -8.85 -3.75 -9.29
CA ILE A 140 -7.85 -2.68 -9.10
C ILE A 140 -6.65 -3.25 -8.34
N ALA A 141 -5.45 -2.94 -8.80
CA ALA A 141 -4.21 -3.22 -8.10
C ALA A 141 -3.46 -1.92 -7.79
N ALA A 142 -3.26 -1.63 -6.50
CA ALA A 142 -2.46 -0.49 -6.03
C ALA A 142 -0.97 -0.89 -6.00
N ILE A 143 -0.23 -0.52 -7.05
CA ILE A 143 1.20 -0.79 -7.16
C ILE A 143 2.01 0.44 -6.70
N ASP A 144 3.34 0.33 -6.71
CA ASP A 144 4.25 1.46 -6.44
C ASP A 144 3.88 2.33 -5.23
N ASN A 145 4.00 1.75 -4.03
CA ASN A 145 3.68 2.41 -2.77
C ASN A 145 4.94 2.92 -2.04
N GLY A 146 6.05 3.10 -2.78
CA GLY A 146 7.37 3.41 -2.19
C GLY A 146 7.48 4.81 -1.57
N LEU A 147 6.64 5.74 -2.01
CA LEU A 147 6.61 7.15 -1.56
C LEU A 147 5.38 7.45 -0.68
N ALA A 148 5.23 6.67 0.39
CA ALA A 148 4.18 6.80 1.40
C ALA A 148 4.78 6.99 2.81
N PHE A 149 3.93 7.16 3.81
CA PHE A 149 4.30 7.40 5.22
C PHE A 149 5.22 8.61 5.42
N PRO A 150 4.81 9.83 5.01
CA PRO A 150 5.60 11.03 5.26
C PRO A 150 5.60 11.39 6.75
N PHE A 151 6.71 11.93 7.24
CA PHE A 151 6.83 12.38 8.63
C PHE A 151 6.16 13.72 8.93
N LYS A 152 5.72 14.44 7.89
CA LYS A 152 4.88 15.65 7.99
C LYS A 152 4.00 15.74 6.76
N HIS A 153 2.90 16.44 6.87
CA HIS A 153 2.15 16.86 5.69
C HIS A 153 3.01 17.78 4.80
N PRO A 154 2.88 17.70 3.47
CA PRO A 154 3.56 18.61 2.56
C PRO A 154 3.33 20.09 2.91
N ASP A 155 4.35 20.92 2.77
CA ASP A 155 4.25 22.35 3.08
C ASP A 155 3.29 23.11 2.14
N SER A 156 3.10 22.57 0.93
CA SER A 156 2.10 23.00 -0.04
C SER A 156 1.22 21.81 -0.42
N TRP A 157 -0.09 21.97 -0.29
CA TRP A 157 -1.06 20.93 -0.66
C TRP A 157 -1.00 20.56 -2.14
N ARG A 158 -0.49 21.47 -3.00
CA ARG A 158 -0.34 21.25 -4.45
C ARG A 158 0.88 20.41 -4.82
N ALA A 159 1.83 20.20 -3.90
CA ALA A 159 3.08 19.52 -4.23
C ALA A 159 2.91 18.00 -4.41
N TYR A 160 1.96 17.39 -3.69
CA TYR A 160 1.73 15.94 -3.70
C TYR A 160 0.22 15.63 -3.58
N PRO A 161 -0.55 15.91 -4.65
CA PRO A 161 -1.98 15.66 -4.67
C PRO A 161 -2.28 14.19 -4.93
N TYR A 162 -3.49 13.77 -4.56
CA TYR A 162 -4.04 12.49 -4.99
C TYR A 162 -4.62 12.66 -6.40
N HIS A 163 -3.99 12.07 -7.43
CA HIS A 163 -4.45 12.28 -8.82
C HIS A 163 -5.86 11.73 -9.05
N TRP A 164 -6.24 10.66 -8.34
CA TRP A 164 -7.59 10.13 -8.39
C TRP A 164 -8.66 11.11 -7.88
N ALA A 165 -8.31 12.16 -7.13
CA ALA A 165 -9.27 13.14 -6.63
C ALA A 165 -9.92 13.97 -7.74
N TRP A 166 -9.31 14.03 -8.93
CA TRP A 166 -9.91 14.72 -10.10
C TRP A 166 -10.87 13.84 -10.89
N LEU A 167 -10.96 12.54 -10.59
CA LEU A 167 -11.85 11.62 -11.29
C LEU A 167 -13.31 11.83 -10.89
N ALA A 168 -14.24 11.52 -11.79
CA ALA A 168 -15.68 11.60 -11.52
C ALA A 168 -16.08 10.70 -10.34
N GLN A 169 -15.44 9.53 -10.22
CA GLN A 169 -15.62 8.55 -9.15
C GLN A 169 -15.31 9.12 -7.75
N ALA A 170 -14.41 10.11 -7.66
CA ALA A 170 -14.07 10.74 -6.40
C ALA A 170 -15.14 11.72 -5.90
N LYS A 171 -16.10 12.10 -6.76
CA LYS A 171 -17.25 12.94 -6.38
C LYS A 171 -18.38 12.12 -5.76
N VAL A 172 -18.39 10.80 -5.97
CA VAL A 172 -19.41 9.90 -5.41
C VAL A 172 -19.18 9.73 -3.91
N PRO A 173 -20.20 9.89 -3.06
CA PRO A 173 -20.10 9.62 -1.62
C PRO A 173 -19.65 8.18 -1.33
N PHE A 174 -18.92 7.99 -0.22
CA PHE A 174 -18.52 6.65 0.20
C PHE A 174 -19.74 5.73 0.39
N SER A 175 -19.66 4.53 -0.20
CA SER A 175 -20.68 3.49 -0.10
C SER A 175 -20.93 3.04 1.34
N GLN A 176 -22.07 2.39 1.57
CA GLN A 176 -22.34 1.76 2.86
C GLN A 176 -21.37 0.61 3.12
N GLU A 177 -21.00 -0.14 2.07
CA GLU A 177 -20.10 -1.27 2.15
C GLU A 177 -18.70 -0.90 2.65
N ILE A 178 -18.10 0.19 2.13
CA ILE A 178 -16.78 0.60 2.62
C ILE A 178 -16.85 1.15 4.04
N ARG A 179 -17.96 1.80 4.40
CA ARG A 179 -18.20 2.31 5.77
C ARG A 179 -18.29 1.15 6.75
N GLU A 180 -19.12 0.14 6.46
CA GLU A 180 -19.28 -1.04 7.32
C GLU A 180 -17.98 -1.86 7.43
N LEU A 181 -17.20 -1.94 6.35
CA LEU A 181 -15.93 -2.65 6.33
C LEU A 181 -14.86 -1.97 7.20
N VAL A 182 -14.72 -0.65 7.08
CA VAL A 182 -13.53 0.09 7.56
C VAL A 182 -13.81 0.87 8.85
N LEU A 183 -15.01 1.45 9.00
CA LEU A 183 -15.33 2.35 10.12
C LEU A 183 -15.18 1.68 11.51
N PRO A 184 -15.64 0.44 11.74
CA PRO A 184 -15.48 -0.21 13.04
C PRO A 184 -14.02 -0.30 13.46
N GLN A 185 -13.13 -0.67 12.53
CA GLN A 185 -11.70 -0.82 12.76
C GLN A 185 -11.04 0.54 13.03
N LEU A 186 -11.28 1.54 12.18
CA LEU A 186 -10.64 2.86 12.34
C LEU A 186 -11.15 3.66 13.55
N SER A 187 -12.37 3.38 14.01
CA SER A 187 -12.93 4.01 15.21
C SER A 187 -12.41 3.41 16.52
N ASP A 188 -11.85 2.19 16.47
CA ASP A 188 -11.26 1.53 17.62
C ASP A 188 -9.81 1.97 17.82
N MET A 189 -9.54 2.63 18.96
CA MET A 189 -8.20 3.09 19.30
C MET A 189 -7.23 1.94 19.54
N ASN A 190 -7.71 0.76 19.96
CA ASN A 190 -6.84 -0.41 20.14
C ASN A 190 -6.34 -0.90 18.78
N PHE A 191 -7.24 -1.07 17.81
CA PHE A 191 -6.87 -1.42 16.45
C PHE A 191 -5.84 -0.44 15.84
N VAL A 192 -6.06 0.87 15.99
CA VAL A 192 -5.11 1.88 15.47
C VAL A 192 -3.74 1.78 16.16
N GLN A 193 -3.73 1.48 17.47
CA GLN A 193 -2.49 1.29 18.22
C GLN A 193 -1.77 0.00 17.78
N ASP A 194 -2.49 -1.11 17.64
CA ASP A 194 -1.95 -2.39 17.15
C ASP A 194 -1.37 -2.23 15.74
N LEU A 195 -2.06 -1.51 14.85
CA LEU A 195 -1.54 -1.18 13.51
C LEU A 195 -0.24 -0.36 13.57
N CYS A 196 -0.15 0.61 14.48
CA CYS A 196 1.09 1.37 14.69
C CYS A 196 2.23 0.48 15.20
N ASP A 197 1.91 -0.47 16.09
CA ASP A 197 2.90 -1.39 16.67
C ASP A 197 3.37 -2.41 15.61
N ASP A 198 2.48 -2.91 14.75
CA ASP A 198 2.83 -3.74 13.60
C ASP A 198 3.71 -2.99 12.60
N LEU A 199 3.42 -1.72 12.32
CA LEU A 199 4.28 -0.87 11.47
C LEU A 199 5.63 -0.57 12.13
N TYR A 200 5.66 -0.39 13.45
CA TYR A 200 6.91 -0.25 14.18
C TYR A 200 7.75 -1.51 14.05
N VAL A 201 7.13 -2.69 14.22
CA VAL A 201 7.78 -3.97 13.98
C VAL A 201 8.25 -4.04 12.54
N LEU A 202 7.43 -3.77 11.52
CA LEU A 202 7.84 -3.86 10.11
C LEU A 202 9.00 -2.91 9.74
N PHE A 203 8.94 -1.65 10.16
CA PHE A 203 10.00 -0.67 9.89
C PHE A 203 11.27 -0.96 10.71
N LYS A 204 11.13 -1.60 11.87
CA LYS A 204 12.27 -2.09 12.66
C LYS A 204 12.85 -3.41 12.10
N VAL A 205 11.99 -4.35 11.70
CA VAL A 205 12.27 -5.75 11.28
C VAL A 205 12.69 -5.88 9.83
N SER A 206 12.65 -4.78 9.06
CA SER A 206 13.53 -4.66 7.88
C SER A 206 15.01 -4.88 8.24
N SER A 207 15.34 -4.80 9.55
CA SER A 207 16.54 -5.35 10.16
C SER A 207 16.29 -6.81 10.57
N GLN A 208 16.86 -7.74 9.82
CA GLN A 208 16.80 -9.18 10.10
C GLN A 208 17.38 -9.54 11.49
N ASP A 209 16.58 -10.21 12.32
CA ASP A 209 16.86 -11.40 13.16
C ASP A 209 16.07 -11.38 14.48
N ASP A 210 15.00 -12.20 14.56
CA ASP A 210 14.57 -12.78 15.83
C ASP A 210 15.50 -13.96 16.16
N LEU A 211 16.65 -13.65 16.76
CA LEU A 211 17.22 -14.33 17.92
C LEU A 211 18.52 -13.58 18.28
N PHE A 212 18.59 -13.02 19.49
CA PHE A 212 19.71 -12.22 20.02
C PHE A 212 19.89 -10.80 19.45
N VAL A 213 19.24 -9.84 20.11
CA VAL A 213 19.66 -8.54 20.70
C VAL A 213 21.05 -7.90 20.38
N LEU A 214 21.89 -8.37 19.45
CA LEU A 214 23.21 -7.79 19.19
C LEU A 214 23.39 -7.43 17.71
N PHE A 215 22.99 -6.18 17.41
CA PHE A 215 23.47 -5.37 16.29
C PHE A 215 23.21 -5.88 14.87
N LYS A 216 22.17 -5.33 14.25
CA LYS A 216 22.29 -4.37 13.13
C LYS A 216 20.93 -3.78 12.81
N GLN A 217 20.64 -2.65 13.45
CA GLN A 217 19.59 -1.72 13.05
C GLN A 217 19.76 -1.36 11.56
N ASP A 218 18.68 -1.01 10.87
CA ASP A 218 18.77 0.01 9.84
C ASP A 218 19.63 1.13 10.42
N LYS A 219 20.80 1.40 9.83
CA LYS A 219 21.72 2.42 10.35
C LYS A 219 21.04 3.80 10.42
N GLY A 220 19.86 3.97 9.79
CA GLY A 220 19.06 5.18 9.79
C GLY A 220 17.69 5.12 10.46
N PHE A 221 17.27 4.06 11.16
CA PHE A 221 15.96 4.09 11.84
C PHE A 221 15.97 5.11 12.99
N ASP A 222 15.22 6.19 12.81
CA ASP A 222 15.00 7.21 13.83
C ASP A 222 13.61 7.04 14.43
N ARG A 223 13.55 6.65 15.71
CA ARG A 223 12.31 6.50 16.46
C ARG A 223 11.48 7.78 16.48
N HIS A 224 12.12 8.95 16.57
CA HIS A 224 11.40 10.22 16.58
C HIS A 224 10.78 10.52 15.21
N LEU A 225 11.46 10.15 14.12
CA LEU A 225 10.90 10.23 12.77
C LEU A 225 9.69 9.28 12.61
N PHE A 226 9.80 8.06 13.13
CA PHE A 226 8.70 7.11 13.13
C PHE A 226 7.46 7.65 13.86
N GLU A 227 7.62 8.20 15.06
CA GLU A 227 6.49 8.77 15.82
C GLU A 227 5.83 9.92 15.07
N LYS A 228 6.62 10.72 14.33
CA LYS A 228 6.10 11.76 13.43
C LYS A 228 5.31 11.17 12.27
N GLN A 229 5.79 10.11 11.62
CA GLN A 229 5.02 9.40 10.58
C GLN A 229 3.68 8.88 11.13
N MET A 230 3.69 8.25 12.30
CA MET A 230 2.47 7.75 12.92
C MET A 230 1.54 8.89 13.35
N SER A 231 2.07 10.06 13.73
CA SER A 231 1.23 11.23 14.04
C SER A 231 0.46 11.76 12.84
N VAL A 232 1.07 11.71 11.64
CA VAL A 232 0.41 12.01 10.37
C VAL A 232 -0.65 10.95 10.07
N MET A 233 -0.29 9.66 10.15
CA MET A 233 -1.21 8.56 9.88
C MET A 233 -2.45 8.60 10.79
N ARG A 234 -2.28 8.85 12.10
CA ARG A 234 -3.40 9.03 13.03
C ARG A 234 -4.30 10.21 12.66
N GLY A 235 -3.71 11.32 12.19
CA GLY A 235 -4.47 12.45 11.67
C GLY A 235 -5.28 12.12 10.41
N GLN A 236 -4.71 11.33 9.51
CA GLN A 236 -5.42 10.81 8.34
C GLN A 236 -6.56 9.88 8.75
N ILE A 237 -6.33 8.96 9.68
CA ILE A 237 -7.36 8.06 10.21
C ILE A 237 -8.50 8.86 10.85
N LEU A 238 -8.19 9.91 11.62
CA LEU A 238 -9.19 10.78 12.22
C LEU A 238 -10.09 11.45 11.17
N ASN A 239 -9.48 12.09 10.16
CA ASN A 239 -10.23 12.74 9.07
C ASN A 239 -11.08 11.74 8.28
N LEU A 240 -10.51 10.58 7.93
CA LEU A 240 -11.21 9.51 7.22
C LEU A 240 -12.41 8.99 8.02
N THR A 241 -12.22 8.75 9.32
CA THR A 241 -13.30 8.30 10.23
C THR A 241 -14.45 9.31 10.24
N GLN A 242 -14.15 10.61 10.33
CA GLN A 242 -15.16 11.66 10.30
C GLN A 242 -15.86 11.73 8.93
N ALA A 243 -15.12 11.66 7.82
CA ALA A 243 -15.68 11.67 6.49
C ALA A 243 -16.62 10.47 6.23
N LEU A 244 -16.26 9.28 6.71
CA LEU A 244 -17.09 8.09 6.62
C LEU A 244 -18.36 8.20 7.49
N LYS A 245 -18.28 8.81 8.69
CA LYS A 245 -19.46 9.07 9.53
C LYS A 245 -20.43 10.04 8.84
N ASP A 246 -19.90 11.10 8.26
CA ASP A 246 -20.68 12.17 7.61
C ASP A 246 -21.19 11.80 6.21
N GLY A 247 -20.79 10.65 5.66
CA GLY A 247 -21.17 10.26 4.29
C GLY A 247 -20.55 11.15 3.21
N LYS A 248 -19.33 11.64 3.43
CA LYS A 248 -18.60 12.48 2.47
C LYS A 248 -18.11 11.66 1.26
N SER A 249 -17.74 12.35 0.18
CA SER A 249 -17.04 11.75 -0.96
C SER A 249 -15.51 11.83 -0.80
N PRO A 250 -14.73 11.04 -1.57
CA PRO A 250 -13.28 11.15 -1.61
C PRO A 250 -12.75 12.57 -1.87
N VAL A 251 -13.40 13.35 -2.74
CA VAL A 251 -13.05 14.76 -2.99
C VAL A 251 -13.23 15.61 -1.74
N GLN A 252 -14.34 15.43 -1.02
CA GLN A 252 -14.60 16.18 0.21
C GLN A 252 -13.62 15.78 1.33
N LEU A 253 -13.20 14.52 1.39
CA LEU A 253 -12.18 14.03 2.33
C LEU A 253 -10.83 14.73 2.12
N VAL A 254 -10.37 14.84 0.86
CA VAL A 254 -9.07 15.49 0.58
C VAL A 254 -9.10 17.01 0.78
N GLN A 255 -10.29 17.61 0.80
CA GLN A 255 -10.50 19.03 1.14
C GLN A 255 -10.51 19.30 2.64
N MET A 256 -10.58 18.26 3.48
CA MET A 256 -10.52 18.42 4.94
C MET A 256 -9.14 18.97 5.35
N PRO A 257 -9.09 19.86 6.36
CA PRO A 257 -7.82 20.39 6.85
C PRO A 257 -6.93 19.27 7.37
N ALA A 258 -5.64 19.35 7.06
CA ALA A 258 -4.67 18.37 7.50
C ALA A 258 -4.51 18.40 9.01
N VAL A 259 -4.69 17.24 9.65
CA VAL A 259 -4.54 17.06 11.10
C VAL A 259 -3.33 16.20 11.39
N ILE A 260 -2.67 16.48 12.51
CA ILE A 260 -1.64 15.65 13.10
C ILE A 260 -2.11 15.29 14.52
N VAL A 261 -1.96 14.01 14.89
CA VAL A 261 -2.32 13.52 16.22
C VAL A 261 -1.07 12.99 16.92
N GLU A 262 -0.53 13.82 17.80
CA GLU A 262 0.68 13.51 18.56
C GLU A 262 0.35 12.72 19.82
N ARG A 263 1.17 11.72 20.13
CA ARG A 263 1.11 10.97 21.38
C ARG A 263 2.07 11.61 22.37
N SER A 264 1.56 12.18 23.46
CA SER A 264 2.38 12.58 24.60
C SER A 264 2.44 11.44 25.61
N LYS A 265 3.66 11.00 25.93
CA LYS A 265 3.89 10.08 27.05
C LYS A 265 3.63 10.84 28.36
N GLY A 266 2.61 10.45 29.11
CA GLY A 266 2.49 10.89 30.50
C GLY A 266 3.71 10.42 31.30
N HIS A 267 4.27 11.29 32.14
CA HIS A 267 5.18 10.86 33.21
C HIS A 267 4.33 10.16 34.29
N VAL A 268 4.29 8.83 34.28
CA VAL A 268 3.69 8.05 35.37
C VAL A 268 4.75 7.12 35.96
N GLY A 269 4.87 7.19 37.28
CA GLY A 269 5.98 6.68 38.08
C GLY A 269 6.20 5.17 38.01
N THR A 270 7.40 4.81 38.46
CA THR A 270 7.99 3.48 38.56
C THR A 270 7.12 2.47 39.32
N THR A 271 6.22 1.74 38.65
CA THR A 271 5.84 0.36 39.03
C THR A 271 5.31 -0.42 37.82
N SER A 272 5.77 -1.66 37.67
CA SER A 272 5.58 -2.52 36.48
C SER A 272 4.16 -3.07 36.26
N ARG A 273 3.15 -2.61 37.02
CA ARG A 273 1.78 -3.15 36.99
C ARG A 273 0.72 -2.23 36.38
N PHE A 274 1.06 -1.02 35.95
CA PHE A 274 0.14 -0.11 35.25
C PHE A 274 0.68 0.27 33.87
N ARG A 275 0.51 -0.62 32.89
CA ARG A 275 0.73 -0.33 31.45
C ARG A 275 -0.54 0.16 30.74
N SER A 276 -1.60 0.47 31.48
CA SER A 276 -2.89 0.86 30.92
C SER A 276 -3.15 2.34 31.17
N PHE A 277 -3.33 3.11 30.09
CA PHE A 277 -3.86 4.49 30.04
C PHE A 277 -3.04 5.65 30.66
N SER A 278 -1.94 6.05 30.04
CA SER A 278 -1.48 7.45 30.15
C SER A 278 -0.87 7.98 28.86
N ASP A 279 -1.44 7.60 27.73
CA ASP A 279 -1.15 8.26 26.47
C ASP A 279 -2.19 9.35 26.26
N THR A 280 -1.77 10.59 26.40
CA THR A 280 -2.62 11.73 26.04
C THR A 280 -2.35 12.05 24.57
N PHE A 281 -3.41 12.12 23.76
CA PHE A 281 -3.31 12.47 22.35
C PHE A 281 -3.68 13.94 22.15
N THR A 282 -2.80 14.69 21.48
CA THR A 282 -3.04 16.09 21.15
C THR A 282 -3.30 16.22 19.66
N GLN A 283 -4.44 16.81 19.31
CA GLN A 283 -4.78 17.14 17.92
C GLN A 283 -4.20 18.51 17.57
N ARG A 284 -3.49 18.59 16.44
CA ARG A 284 -2.98 19.85 15.88
C ARG A 284 -3.43 19.96 14.44
N PHE A 285 -4.09 21.07 14.11
CA PHE A 285 -4.45 21.41 12.73
C PHE A 285 -3.30 22.14 12.08
N GLN A 286 -2.93 21.74 10.86
CA GLN A 286 -2.01 22.53 10.04
C GLN A 286 -2.80 23.69 9.42
N ASN A 287 -2.95 24.78 10.17
CA ASN A 287 -3.59 26.01 9.68
C ASN A 287 -2.63 26.76 8.76
N LYS A 288 -2.53 26.32 7.50
CA LYS A 288 -2.30 27.23 6.38
C LYS A 288 -3.57 27.16 5.54
N SER A 289 -4.39 28.20 5.63
CA SER A 289 -5.60 28.37 4.85
C SER A 289 -5.34 28.02 3.37
N PRO A 290 -6.26 27.33 2.67
CA PRO A 290 -6.23 27.38 1.22
C PRO A 290 -6.39 28.85 0.85
N PHE A 291 -5.38 29.44 0.23
CA PHE A 291 -5.36 30.86 -0.13
C PHE A 291 -6.41 31.24 -1.21
N PHE A 292 -7.34 30.34 -1.54
CA PHE A 292 -8.43 30.58 -2.48
C PHE A 292 -9.67 29.76 -2.09
N SER A 293 -10.73 30.46 -1.69
CA SER A 293 -12.11 30.01 -1.86
C SER A 293 -12.45 30.08 -3.36
N TRP A 294 -12.91 28.99 -3.95
CA TRP A 294 -13.50 29.08 -5.29
C TRP A 294 -14.94 29.62 -5.16
N CYS A 295 -15.18 30.76 -5.80
CA CYS A 295 -16.51 31.15 -6.25
C CYS A 295 -16.93 30.28 -7.43
#